data_AF-A0A259PKF4-F1
#
_entry.id   AF-A0A259PKF4-F1
#
_cell.length_a   1.000
_cell.length_b   1.000
_cell.length_c   1.000
_cell.angle_alpha   90.00
_cell.angle_beta   90.00
_cell.angle_gamma   90.00
#
_symmetry.space_group_name_H-M   'P 1'
#
loop_
_entity.id
_entity.type
_entity.pdbx_description
1 polymer ?
#
loop_
_entity_poly.entity_id
_entity_poly.type
_entity_poly.pdbx_seq_one_letter_code
_entity_poly.pdbx_strand_id
1 'polypeptide(L)'
;MKKLLITLNVIASISCIGLATKFIALPFIGTQIYKEDYKTLVFQCDNVMQNHLIAKNKVNVDKSDESIKQLHAAEIGLLTCNDYDTMRKKLISWGLTENDLAQIGLEAIEEKANDVRTFVKTHEIKY
;
A
#
# COMPACT_ATOMS: atom_id res chain seq x y z
N MET A 1 -5.05 -21.50 -47.53
CA MET A 1 -5.71 -21.95 -46.28
C MET A 1 -4.72 -22.41 -45.20
N LYS A 2 -3.87 -23.43 -45.43
CA LYS A 2 -2.95 -23.95 -44.38
C LYS A 2 -2.01 -22.92 -43.76
N LYS A 3 -1.38 -22.06 -44.59
CA LYS A 3 -0.51 -20.97 -44.10
C LYS A 3 -1.26 -19.95 -43.24
N LEU A 4 -2.50 -19.60 -43.62
CA LEU A 4 -3.34 -18.66 -42.88
C LEU A 4 -3.68 -19.20 -41.47
N LEU A 5 -4.06 -20.48 -41.36
CA LEU A 5 -4.34 -21.12 -40.08
C LEU A 5 -3.11 -21.16 -39.17
N ILE A 6 -1.93 -21.45 -39.72
CA ILE A 6 -0.68 -21.42 -38.96
C ILE A 6 -0.40 -20.01 -38.44
N THR A 7 -0.53 -18.98 -39.29
CA THR A 7 -0.32 -17.59 -38.87
C THR A 7 -1.29 -17.16 -37.77
N LEU A 8 -2.58 -17.52 -37.88
CA LEU A 8 -3.56 -17.22 -36.84
C LEU A 8 -3.25 -17.91 -35.51
N ASN A 9 -2.82 -19.18 -35.54
CA ASN A 9 -2.44 -19.90 -34.33
C ASN A 9 -1.20 -19.30 -33.66
N VAL A 10 -0.23 -18.82 -34.44
CA VAL A 10 0.95 -18.13 -33.90
C VAL A 10 0.54 -16.82 -33.22
N ILE A 11 -0.31 -16.02 -33.86
CA ILE A 11 -0.82 -14.77 -33.28
C ILE A 11 -1.60 -15.05 -32.00
N ALA A 12 -2.49 -16.05 -32.01
CA ALA A 12 -3.25 -16.44 -30.83
C ALA A 12 -2.32 -16.87 -29.68
N SER A 13 -1.31 -17.67 -29.98
CA SER A 13 -0.32 -18.13 -28.98
C SER A 13 0.45 -16.96 -28.36
N ILE A 14 0.92 -16.01 -29.18
CA ILE A 14 1.62 -14.81 -28.71
C ILE A 14 0.69 -13.97 -27.81
N SER A 15 -0.56 -13.78 -28.21
CA SER A 15 -1.55 -13.05 -27.42
C SER A 15 -1.81 -13.74 -26.07
N CYS A 16 -1.98 -15.07 -26.05
CA CYS A 16 -2.14 -15.83 -24.82
C CYS A 16 -0.94 -15.69 -23.89
N ILE A 17 0.29 -15.74 -24.42
CA ILE A 17 1.52 -15.55 -23.64
C ILE A 17 1.59 -14.12 -23.07
N GLY A 18 1.25 -13.10 -23.88
CA GLY A 18 1.21 -11.72 -23.43
C GLY A 18 0.20 -11.51 -22.29
N LEU A 19 -1.00 -12.07 -22.41
CA LEU A 19 -2.02 -12.03 -21.37
C LEU A 19 -1.59 -12.78 -20.11
N ALA A 20 -1.05 -13.99 -20.24
CA ALA A 20 -0.53 -14.76 -19.11
C ALA A 20 0.59 -14.00 -18.38
N THR A 21 1.48 -13.33 -19.12
CA THR A 21 2.53 -12.50 -18.54
C THR A 21 1.93 -11.35 -17.73
N LYS A 22 0.93 -10.66 -18.28
CA LYS A 22 0.29 -9.50 -17.62
C LYS A 22 -0.53 -9.86 -16.39
N PHE A 23 -1.30 -10.95 -16.43
CA PHE A 23 -2.27 -11.30 -15.40
C PHE A 23 -1.78 -12.35 -14.40
N ILE A 24 -0.67 -13.04 -14.69
CA ILE A 24 -0.13 -14.10 -13.81
C ILE A 24 1.31 -13.76 -13.41
N ALA A 25 2.21 -13.59 -14.38
CA ALA A 25 3.63 -13.44 -14.07
C ALA A 25 3.96 -12.13 -13.35
N LEU A 26 3.51 -10.99 -13.88
CA LEU A 26 3.75 -9.67 -13.27
C LEU A 26 3.18 -9.52 -11.85
N PRO A 27 1.91 -9.87 -11.55
CA PRO A 27 1.41 -9.73 -10.19
C PRO A 27 2.14 -10.66 -9.22
N PHE A 28 2.47 -11.89 -9.64
CA PHE A 28 3.26 -12.81 -8.82
C PHE A 28 4.63 -12.23 -8.45
N ILE A 29 5.38 -11.72 -9.44
CA ILE A 29 6.69 -11.12 -9.22
C ILE A 29 6.58 -9.86 -8.36
N GLY A 30 5.56 -9.03 -8.61
CA GLY A 30 5.29 -7.81 -7.83
C GLY A 30 5.09 -8.11 -6.35
N THR A 31 4.27 -9.11 -6.04
CA THR A 31 4.07 -9.57 -4.66
C THR A 31 5.38 -10.08 -4.06
N GLN A 32 6.12 -10.95 -4.75
CA GLN A 32 7.35 -11.53 -4.17
C GLN A 32 8.43 -10.49 -3.86
N ILE A 33 8.56 -9.45 -4.67
CA ILE A 33 9.63 -8.45 -4.51
C ILE A 33 9.24 -7.36 -3.52
N TYR A 34 8.01 -6.84 -3.60
CA TYR A 34 7.63 -5.61 -2.89
C TYR A 34 6.70 -5.83 -1.70
N LYS A 35 6.26 -7.06 -1.41
CA LYS A 35 5.30 -7.31 -0.32
C LYS A 35 5.76 -6.73 1.02
N GLU A 36 6.99 -7.00 1.43
CA GLU A 36 7.51 -6.56 2.73
C GLU A 36 7.73 -5.04 2.81
N ASP A 37 8.20 -4.42 1.72
CA ASP A 37 8.30 -2.96 1.61
C ASP A 37 6.92 -2.31 1.66
N TYR A 38 5.95 -2.88 0.96
CA TYR A 38 4.57 -2.40 0.94
C TYR A 38 3.92 -2.49 2.31
N LYS A 39 4.08 -3.62 3.03
CA LYS A 39 3.63 -3.77 4.42
C LYS A 39 4.22 -2.69 5.34
N THR A 40 5.52 -2.44 5.20
CA THR A 40 6.21 -1.41 5.98
C THR A 40 5.64 -0.02 5.71
N LEU A 41 5.41 0.33 4.45
CA LEU A 41 4.82 1.60 4.03
C LEU A 41 3.37 1.77 4.50
N VAL A 42 2.56 0.69 4.47
CA VAL A 42 1.19 0.68 5.02
C VAL A 42 1.23 1.07 6.50
N PHE A 43 2.05 0.38 7.29
CA PHE A 43 2.16 0.62 8.73
C PHE A 43 2.69 2.02 9.05
N GLN A 44 3.70 2.48 8.30
CA GLN A 44 4.26 3.81 8.50
C GLN A 44 3.25 4.91 8.17
N CYS A 45 2.51 4.78 7.06
CA CYS A 45 1.49 5.76 6.67
C CYS A 45 0.37 5.84 7.73
N ASP A 46 -0.11 4.71 8.23
CA ASP A 46 -1.11 4.69 9.31
C ASP A 46 -0.62 5.40 10.58
N ASN A 47 0.61 5.11 11.01
CA ASN A 47 1.20 5.72 12.20
C ASN A 47 1.38 7.25 12.04
N VAL A 48 1.86 7.74 10.89
CA VAL A 48 2.03 9.19 10.68
C VAL A 48 0.68 9.92 10.57
N MET A 49 -0.34 9.27 10.01
CA MET A 49 -1.70 9.80 9.97
C MET A 49 -2.28 9.99 11.37
N GLN A 50 -2.11 8.99 12.25
CA GLN A 50 -2.52 9.09 13.66
C GLN A 50 -1.75 10.19 14.40
N ASN A 51 -0.43 10.25 14.24
CA ASN A 51 0.41 11.27 14.88
C ASN A 51 0.02 12.69 14.44
N HIS A 52 -0.27 12.88 13.16
CA HIS A 52 -0.76 14.16 12.63
C HIS A 52 -2.12 14.53 13.23
N LEU A 53 -3.06 13.58 13.33
CA LEU A 53 -4.36 13.82 13.96
C LEU A 53 -4.22 14.25 15.44
N ILE A 54 -3.39 13.53 16.20
CA ILE A 54 -3.10 13.85 17.61
C ILE A 54 -2.47 15.24 17.74
N ALA A 55 -1.47 15.55 16.92
CA ALA A 55 -0.80 16.85 16.94
C ALA A 55 -1.77 18.00 16.58
N LYS A 56 -2.64 17.78 15.59
CA LYS A 56 -3.68 18.74 15.20
C LYS A 56 -4.68 18.99 16.33
N ASN A 57 -5.14 17.95 17.01
CA ASN A 57 -6.02 18.08 18.16
C ASN A 57 -5.32 18.79 19.33
N LYS A 58 -4.03 18.54 19.54
CA LYS A 58 -3.24 19.24 20.56
C LYS A 58 -3.18 20.75 20.29
N VAL A 59 -2.97 21.18 19.05
CA VAL A 59 -3.00 22.61 18.67
C VAL A 59 -4.38 23.24 18.91
N ASN A 60 -5.47 22.48 18.75
CA ASN A 60 -6.82 22.99 19.04
C ASN A 60 -7.05 23.25 20.54
N VAL A 61 -6.39 22.48 21.42
CA VAL A 61 -6.50 22.59 22.88
C VAL A 61 -5.48 23.58 23.45
N ASP A 62 -4.24 23.52 22.99
CA ASP A 62 -3.12 24.36 23.42
C ASP A 62 -2.38 24.91 22.20
N LYS A 63 -2.39 26.23 22.02
CA LYS A 63 -1.77 26.94 20.89
C LYS A 63 -0.35 27.44 21.20
N SER A 64 0.40 26.68 21.99
CA SER A 64 1.80 26.98 22.29
C SER A 64 2.70 26.80 21.05
N ASP A 65 3.85 27.50 21.02
CA ASP A 65 4.83 27.35 19.95
C ASP A 65 5.32 25.89 19.80
N GLU A 66 5.35 25.15 20.92
CA GLU A 66 5.71 23.74 20.94
C GLU A 66 4.65 22.87 20.27
N SER A 67 3.36 23.12 20.49
CA SER A 67 2.30 22.35 19.82
C SER A 67 2.28 22.60 18.31
N ILE A 68 2.51 23.85 17.88
CA ILE A 68 2.64 24.22 16.47
C ILE A 68 3.85 23.54 15.83
N LYS A 69 4.99 23.52 16.51
CA LYS A 69 6.20 22.83 16.03
C LYS A 69 5.98 21.32 15.89
N GLN A 70 5.28 20.70 16.84
CA GLN A 70 4.90 19.29 16.78
C GLN A 70 3.96 18.99 15.61
N LEU A 71 3.00 19.87 15.33
CA LEU A 71 2.13 19.74 14.16
C LEU A 71 2.93 19.78 12.85
N HIS A 72 3.84 20.74 12.70
CA HIS A 72 4.70 20.81 11.50
C HIS A 72 5.59 19.57 11.32
N ALA A 73 6.14 19.03 12.41
CA ALA A 73 6.90 17.79 12.34
C ALA A 73 6.02 16.61 11.89
N ALA A 74 4.77 16.55 12.35
CA ALA A 74 3.82 15.51 11.93
C ALA A 74 3.39 15.68 10.46
N GLU A 75 3.23 16.92 9.98
CA GLU A 75 2.97 17.21 8.56
C GLU A 75 4.11 16.74 7.64
N ILE A 76 5.36 16.93 8.05
CA ILE A 76 6.52 16.38 7.32
C ILE A 76 6.46 14.84 7.31
N GLY A 77 6.05 14.22 8.43
CA GLY A 77 5.88 12.77 8.52
C GLY A 77 4.88 12.22 7.49
N LEU A 78 3.83 12.98 7.14
CA LEU A 78 2.84 12.59 6.13
C LEU A 78 3.42 12.39 4.72
N LEU A 79 4.62 12.89 4.42
CA LEU A 79 5.30 12.60 3.16
C LEU A 79 5.47 11.09 2.93
N THR A 80 5.57 10.29 3.99
CA THR A 80 5.63 8.82 3.92
C THR A 80 4.39 8.20 3.27
N CYS A 81 3.22 8.85 3.39
CA CYS A 81 2.00 8.37 2.75
C CYS A 81 2.03 8.51 1.22
N ASN A 82 2.84 9.44 0.68
CA ASN A 82 3.06 9.52 -0.76
C ASN A 82 3.87 8.33 -1.28
N ASP A 83 4.87 7.87 -0.51
CA ASP A 83 5.67 6.70 -0.87
C ASP A 83 4.83 5.42 -0.85
N TYR A 84 3.97 5.29 0.17
CA TYR A 84 2.94 4.26 0.23
C TYR A 84 2.04 4.26 -1.01
N ASP A 85 1.46 5.41 -1.38
CA ASP A 85 0.54 5.51 -2.52
C ASP A 85 1.25 5.24 -3.86
N THR A 86 2.50 5.68 -3.99
CA THR A 86 3.34 5.39 -5.17
C THR A 86 3.58 3.89 -5.31
N MET A 87 3.92 3.19 -4.23
CA MET A 87 4.10 1.74 -4.23
C MET A 87 2.78 1.02 -4.53
N ARG A 88 1.67 1.45 -3.92
CA ARG A 88 0.32 0.91 -4.17
C ARG A 88 -0.02 0.96 -5.66
N LYS A 89 0.14 2.14 -6.29
CA LYS A 89 -0.13 2.34 -7.72
C LYS A 89 0.81 1.53 -8.61
N LYS A 90 2.09 1.41 -8.22
CA LYS A 90 3.05 0.54 -8.92
C LYS A 90 2.59 -0.92 -8.92
N LEU A 91 2.17 -1.45 -7.78
CA LEU A 91 1.68 -2.83 -7.67
C LEU A 91 0.38 -3.05 -8.45
N ILE A 92 -0.55 -2.09 -8.43
CA ILE A 92 -1.74 -2.13 -9.30
C ILE A 92 -1.33 -2.18 -10.78
N SER A 93 -0.37 -1.37 -11.18
CA SER A 93 0.12 -1.38 -12.57
C SER A 93 0.77 -2.71 -12.95
N TRP A 94 1.29 -3.46 -11.96
CA TRP A 94 1.84 -4.81 -12.14
C TRP A 94 0.76 -5.90 -12.16
N GLY A 95 -0.51 -5.55 -11.93
CA GLY A 95 -1.65 -6.45 -12.06
C GLY A 95 -2.25 -6.91 -10.73
N LEU A 96 -1.76 -6.41 -9.59
CA LEU A 96 -2.42 -6.66 -8.31
C LEU A 96 -3.74 -5.89 -8.24
N THR A 97 -4.76 -6.52 -7.68
CA THR A 97 -6.04 -5.89 -7.42
C THR A 97 -6.00 -5.11 -6.11
N GLU A 98 -7.00 -4.25 -5.90
CA GLU A 98 -7.15 -3.56 -4.62
C GLU A 98 -7.37 -4.53 -3.45
N ASN A 99 -8.04 -5.67 -3.71
CA ASN A 99 -8.25 -6.71 -2.71
C ASN A 99 -6.94 -7.40 -2.31
N ASP A 100 -6.06 -7.68 -3.28
CA ASP A 100 -4.74 -8.27 -3.00
C ASP A 100 -3.92 -7.34 -2.10
N LEU A 101 -3.95 -6.04 -2.40
CA LEU A 101 -3.25 -5.02 -1.62
C LEU A 101 -3.87 -4.82 -0.23
N ALA A 102 -5.20 -4.84 -0.13
CA ALA A 102 -5.90 -4.79 1.15
C ALA A 102 -5.52 -5.99 2.02
N GLN A 103 -5.43 -7.20 1.44
CA GLN A 103 -5.00 -8.39 2.15
C GLN A 103 -3.55 -8.26 2.65
N ILE A 104 -2.62 -7.79 1.83
CA ILE A 104 -1.23 -7.55 2.27
C ILE A 104 -1.18 -6.50 3.38
N GLY A 105 -2.02 -5.46 3.30
CA GLY A 105 -2.14 -4.45 4.34
C GLY A 105 -2.66 -5.01 5.66
N LEU A 106 -3.67 -5.90 5.63
CA LEU A 106 -4.16 -6.61 6.80
C LEU A 106 -3.06 -7.47 7.42
N GLU A 107 -2.33 -8.24 6.61
CA GLU A 107 -1.18 -9.02 7.08
C GLU A 107 -0.14 -8.13 7.76
N ALA A 108 0.15 -6.94 7.23
CA ALA A 108 1.08 -5.98 7.84
C ALA A 108 0.67 -5.59 9.27
N ILE A 109 -0.63 -5.37 9.47
CA ILE A 109 -1.20 -4.95 10.75
C ILE A 109 -1.21 -6.14 11.73
N GLU A 110 -1.61 -7.32 11.27
CA GLU A 110 -1.65 -8.55 12.06
C GLU A 110 -0.26 -9.00 12.52
N GLU A 111 0.76 -8.93 11.66
CA GLU A 111 2.15 -9.28 12.01
C GLU A 111 2.75 -8.39 13.10
N LYS A 112 2.25 -7.15 13.24
CA LYS A 112 2.70 -6.21 14.28
C LYS A 112 1.82 -6.22 15.54
N ALA A 113 0.63 -6.82 15.48
CA ALA A 113 -0.29 -6.90 16.61
C ALA A 113 -0.05 -8.16 17.43
N ASN A 114 0.84 -8.07 18.42
CA ASN A 114 1.10 -9.19 19.36
C ASN A 114 -0.11 -9.54 20.25
N ASP A 115 -1.09 -8.64 20.39
CA ASP A 115 -2.33 -8.86 21.12
C ASP A 115 -3.50 -8.04 20.56
N VAL A 116 -4.73 -8.42 20.96
CA VAL A 116 -5.98 -7.76 20.54
C VAL A 116 -6.01 -6.27 20.93
N ARG A 117 -5.37 -5.86 22.03
CA ARG A 117 -5.34 -4.46 22.45
C ARG A 117 -4.47 -3.61 21.53
N THR A 118 -3.38 -4.18 21.04
CA THR A 118 -2.48 -3.57 20.07
C THR A 118 -3.17 -3.44 18.73
N PHE A 119 -3.88 -4.49 18.31
CA PHE A 119 -4.72 -4.46 17.10
C PHE A 119 -5.79 -3.36 17.16
N VAL A 120 -6.54 -3.28 18.28
CA VAL A 120 -7.57 -2.26 18.49
C VAL A 120 -6.96 -0.87 18.55
N LYS A 121 -5.84 -0.68 19.26
CA LYS A 121 -5.16 0.61 19.38
C LYS A 121 -4.80 1.20 18.01
N THR A 122 -4.37 0.37 17.06
CA THR A 122 -4.04 0.83 15.69
C THR A 122 -5.27 1.30 14.92
N HIS A 123 -6.47 0.80 15.23
CA HIS A 123 -7.73 1.22 14.59
C HIS A 123 -8.52 2.25 15.41
N GLU A 124 -8.12 2.49 16.65
CA GLU A 124 -8.82 3.35 17.59
C GLU A 124 -8.35 4.79 17.42
N ILE A 125 -9.18 5.61 16.77
CA ILE A 125 -8.98 7.05 16.75
C ILE A 125 -9.29 7.60 18.15
N LYS A 126 -8.26 7.89 18.93
CA LYS A 126 -8.38 8.57 20.23
C LYS A 126 -8.41 10.08 20.02
N TYR A 127 -9.46 10.72 20.51
CA TYR A 127 -9.66 12.17 20.49
C TYR A 127 -9.70 12.73 21.90
#